data_AF-A0A447IKG7-F1
#
_entry.id   AF-A0A447IKG7-F1
#
_cell.length_a   1.000
_cell.length_b   1.000
_cell.length_c   1.000
_cell.angle_alpha   90.00
_cell.angle_beta   90.00
_cell.angle_gamma   90.00
#
_symmetry.space_group_name_H-M   'P 1'
#
loop_
_entity.id
_entity.type
_entity.pdbx_description
1 polymer ?
#
loop_
_entity_poly.entity_id
_entity_poly.type
_entity_poly.pdbx_seq_one_letter_code
_entity_poly.pdbx_strand_id
1 'polypeptide(L)'
;MKRPARLIPDAPQGLRERPRADGTVRIWWEPSAAARKLGFTGVELDERRLTWSRREAERLNRELAAAQKSGKPRPLPSAGGRSIEALIEAYRKSRLYTELAPKTRKSYEGHFRLIIGKWGSHQTREFTKPVMRAWYETLLDSKGPSMAIAQLRAMSLLMSYAEMIGWRPEGTNPCHRLKMKTPTPRKRSASWAEVDLLVATADRIGLPSIGTAILLSLLQGQRQTDVFMARVGDFSDHLVHRGGQLVQRIQWTVTRSKRGNTGAMWLHDEVQGRVDALIDGSTDPHRRLLRDEETGADYDDDLFVRRWRKVRDAAVQADRFGRLQGLATLQFRDLRRTFGILSRSGGATKDDAADVLGNSAATNPQLADTYMPSQLDTASRAVEAIKRPVRPKKTA
;
A
#
# COMPACT_ATOMS: atom_id res chain seq x y z
N MET A 1 -49.48 10.77 -31.14
CA MET A 1 -48.40 10.68 -30.12
C MET A 1 -47.05 10.70 -30.81
N LYS A 2 -46.22 11.73 -30.58
CA LYS A 2 -44.83 11.75 -31.06
C LYS A 2 -44.06 10.60 -30.39
N ARG A 3 -43.34 9.79 -31.18
CA ARG A 3 -42.45 8.76 -30.62
C ARG A 3 -41.45 9.45 -29.67
N PRO A 4 -41.22 8.91 -28.45
CA PRO A 4 -40.19 9.46 -27.56
C PRO A 4 -38.82 9.42 -28.25
N ALA A 5 -38.00 10.44 -27.99
CA ALA A 5 -36.63 10.51 -28.52
C ALA A 5 -35.84 9.29 -28.04
N ARG A 6 -35.10 8.67 -28.96
CA ARG A 6 -34.22 7.54 -28.62
C ARG A 6 -33.08 8.01 -27.73
N LEU A 7 -32.69 7.17 -26.76
CA LEU A 7 -31.53 7.40 -25.89
C LEU A 7 -30.21 7.29 -26.65
N ILE A 8 -30.14 6.41 -27.65
CA ILE A 8 -28.98 6.24 -28.51
C ILE A 8 -29.37 6.67 -29.94
N PRO A 9 -29.00 7.90 -30.36
CA PRO A 9 -29.08 8.31 -31.75
C PRO A 9 -28.28 7.35 -32.64
N ASP A 10 -28.80 7.03 -33.83
CA ASP A 10 -28.17 6.12 -34.79
C ASP A 10 -27.76 4.76 -34.20
N ALA A 11 -28.68 4.19 -33.41
CA ALA A 11 -28.49 2.92 -32.73
C ALA A 11 -27.97 1.80 -33.66
N PRO A 12 -26.92 1.06 -33.27
CA PRO A 12 -26.42 -0.10 -34.01
C PRO A 12 -27.51 -1.16 -34.23
N GLN A 13 -27.37 -1.96 -35.29
CA GLN A 13 -28.30 -3.05 -35.58
C GLN A 13 -28.48 -3.97 -34.35
N GLY A 14 -29.71 -4.43 -34.13
CA GLY A 14 -30.06 -5.27 -32.99
C GLY A 14 -30.31 -4.50 -31.68
N LEU A 15 -29.88 -3.23 -31.55
CA LEU A 15 -30.19 -2.44 -30.35
C LEU A 15 -31.67 -2.01 -30.34
N ARG A 16 -32.31 -2.16 -29.18
CA ARG A 16 -33.71 -1.85 -28.92
C ARG A 16 -33.84 -1.04 -27.63
N GLU A 17 -34.84 -0.19 -27.60
CA GLU A 17 -35.17 0.66 -26.45
C GLU A 17 -36.67 0.55 -26.16
N ARG A 18 -37.05 0.46 -24.88
CA ARG A 18 -38.46 0.47 -24.45
C ARG A 18 -38.64 1.26 -23.16
N PRO A 19 -39.52 2.28 -23.15
CA PRO A 19 -39.85 3.00 -21.94
C PRO A 19 -40.61 2.11 -20.95
N ARG A 20 -40.37 2.32 -19.66
CA ARG A 20 -41.06 1.70 -18.53
C ARG A 20 -42.06 2.69 -17.92
N ALA A 21 -42.98 2.17 -17.11
CA ALA A 21 -44.01 2.97 -16.43
C ALA A 21 -43.42 3.96 -15.40
N ASP A 22 -42.22 3.69 -14.90
CA ASP A 22 -41.47 4.53 -13.94
C ASP A 22 -40.67 5.67 -14.62
N GLY A 23 -40.80 5.84 -15.93
CA GLY A 23 -40.08 6.86 -16.70
C GLY A 23 -38.65 6.47 -17.11
N THR A 24 -38.13 5.32 -16.66
CA THR A 24 -36.85 4.79 -17.13
C THR A 24 -37.01 4.09 -18.49
N VAL A 25 -35.90 3.86 -19.20
CA VAL A 25 -35.92 3.15 -20.49
C VAL A 25 -35.02 1.93 -20.38
N ARG A 26 -35.55 0.77 -20.77
CA ARG A 26 -34.77 -0.45 -20.92
C ARG A 26 -34.10 -0.45 -22.28
N ILE A 27 -32.79 -0.74 -22.31
CA ILE A 27 -32.04 -0.94 -23.55
C ILE A 27 -31.57 -2.40 -23.61
N TRP A 28 -31.67 -3.04 -24.77
CA TRP A 28 -31.14 -4.39 -24.98
C TRP A 28 -30.69 -4.59 -26.42
N TRP A 29 -29.81 -5.56 -26.63
CA TRP A 29 -29.49 -6.09 -27.95
C TRP A 29 -30.30 -7.35 -28.21
N GLU A 30 -31.01 -7.38 -29.34
CA GLU A 30 -31.93 -8.43 -29.74
C GLU A 30 -31.40 -9.19 -30.97
N PRO A 31 -31.11 -10.50 -30.85
CA PRO A 31 -30.70 -11.31 -31.99
C PRO A 31 -31.88 -11.61 -32.92
N SER A 32 -31.61 -11.65 -34.23
CA SER A 32 -32.55 -12.16 -35.22
C SER A 32 -32.76 -13.68 -35.08
N ALA A 33 -33.79 -14.23 -35.73
CA ALA A 33 -34.02 -15.68 -35.75
C ALA A 33 -32.80 -16.47 -36.28
N ALA A 34 -32.13 -15.95 -37.30
CA ALA A 34 -30.89 -16.53 -37.83
C ALA A 34 -29.73 -16.44 -36.82
N ALA A 35 -29.60 -15.31 -36.11
CA ALA A 35 -28.59 -15.16 -35.06
C ALA A 35 -28.83 -16.10 -33.87
N ARG A 36 -30.09 -16.37 -33.51
CA ARG A 36 -30.45 -17.35 -32.47
C ARG A 36 -30.02 -18.78 -32.83
N LYS A 37 -30.17 -19.18 -34.10
CA LYS A 37 -29.65 -20.46 -34.62
C LYS A 37 -28.12 -20.58 -34.51
N LEU A 38 -27.42 -19.44 -34.54
CA LEU A 38 -25.98 -19.35 -34.31
C LEU A 38 -25.62 -19.20 -32.82
N GLY A 39 -26.56 -19.38 -31.87
CA GLY A 39 -26.27 -19.35 -30.43
C GLY A 39 -26.23 -17.95 -29.79
N PHE A 40 -26.74 -16.91 -30.47
CA PHE A 40 -26.89 -15.58 -29.86
C PHE A 40 -28.20 -15.48 -29.07
N THR A 41 -28.12 -14.92 -27.86
CA THR A 41 -29.27 -14.61 -27.00
C THR A 41 -29.42 -13.10 -26.83
N GLY A 42 -30.58 -12.66 -26.35
CA GLY A 42 -30.81 -11.25 -26.01
C GLY A 42 -29.89 -10.81 -24.87
N VAL A 43 -29.24 -9.66 -25.02
CA VAL A 43 -28.32 -9.10 -24.01
C VAL A 43 -28.91 -7.80 -23.49
N GLU A 44 -29.21 -7.73 -22.19
CA GLU A 44 -29.62 -6.47 -21.56
C GLU A 44 -28.43 -5.51 -21.49
N LEU A 45 -28.69 -4.25 -21.88
CA LEU A 45 -27.71 -3.17 -21.92
C LEU A 45 -28.03 -2.14 -20.84
N ASP A 46 -27.12 -1.20 -20.62
CA ASP A 46 -27.19 -0.24 -19.51
C ASP A 46 -27.60 1.15 -20.02
N GLU A 47 -28.76 1.64 -19.59
CA GLU A 47 -29.31 2.95 -19.94
C GLU A 47 -28.52 4.12 -19.35
N ARG A 48 -27.69 3.90 -18.33
CA ARG A 48 -26.82 4.91 -17.71
C ARG A 48 -25.43 4.95 -18.34
N ARG A 49 -25.10 3.98 -19.21
CA ARG A 49 -23.79 3.86 -19.87
C ARG A 49 -23.93 3.79 -21.39
N LEU A 50 -24.55 4.81 -21.98
CA LEU A 50 -24.90 4.85 -23.41
C LEU A 50 -23.72 4.56 -24.36
N THR A 51 -22.53 5.11 -24.11
CA THR A 51 -21.33 4.82 -24.92
C THR A 51 -20.87 3.36 -24.82
N TRP A 52 -21.01 2.75 -23.64
CA TRP A 52 -20.70 1.33 -23.44
C TRP A 52 -21.74 0.46 -24.14
N SER A 53 -23.02 0.75 -23.95
CA SER A 53 -24.15 0.02 -24.55
C SER A 53 -24.07 0.01 -26.08
N ARG A 54 -23.70 1.14 -26.69
CA ARG A 54 -23.42 1.22 -28.13
C ARG A 54 -22.26 0.33 -28.55
N ARG A 55 -21.11 0.44 -27.89
CA ARG A 55 -19.90 -0.36 -28.21
C ARG A 55 -20.14 -1.86 -28.04
N GLU A 56 -20.94 -2.24 -27.04
CA GLU A 56 -21.29 -3.62 -26.76
C GLU A 56 -22.23 -4.20 -27.83
N ALA A 57 -23.25 -3.44 -28.27
CA ALA A 57 -24.07 -3.82 -29.41
C ALA A 57 -23.24 -3.96 -30.70
N GLU A 58 -22.31 -3.04 -30.97
CA GLU A 58 -21.40 -3.14 -32.12
C GLU A 58 -20.46 -4.36 -32.03
N ARG A 59 -20.02 -4.73 -30.82
CA ARG A 59 -19.24 -5.95 -30.58
C ARG A 59 -20.05 -7.20 -30.91
N LEU A 60 -21.29 -7.28 -30.42
CA LEU A 60 -22.20 -8.39 -30.71
C LEU A 60 -22.49 -8.52 -32.22
N ASN A 61 -22.63 -7.39 -32.92
CA ASN A 61 -22.79 -7.37 -34.38
C ASN A 61 -21.55 -7.88 -35.12
N ARG A 62 -20.34 -7.51 -34.69
CA ARG A 62 -19.09 -8.04 -35.26
C ARG A 62 -18.95 -9.55 -35.03
N GLU A 63 -19.31 -10.04 -33.84
CA GLU A 63 -19.32 -11.47 -33.55
C GLU A 63 -20.33 -12.22 -34.41
N LEU A 64 -21.53 -11.66 -34.59
CA LEU A 64 -22.56 -12.24 -35.44
C LEU A 64 -22.10 -12.32 -36.90
N ALA A 65 -21.52 -11.25 -37.43
CA ALA A 65 -20.98 -11.23 -38.78
C ALA A 65 -19.87 -12.27 -38.99
N ALA A 66 -18.98 -12.45 -38.00
CA ALA A 66 -17.95 -13.47 -38.04
C ALA A 66 -18.52 -14.91 -37.97
N ALA A 67 -19.54 -15.15 -37.14
CA ALA A 67 -20.23 -16.44 -37.05
C ALA A 67 -20.95 -16.78 -38.36
N GLN A 68 -21.62 -15.79 -38.97
CA GLN A 68 -22.29 -15.95 -40.26
C GLN A 68 -21.29 -16.27 -41.39
N LYS A 69 -20.14 -15.59 -41.42
CA LYS A 69 -19.11 -15.81 -42.45
C LYS A 69 -18.41 -17.16 -42.31
N SER A 70 -18.23 -17.65 -41.08
CA SER A 70 -17.53 -18.91 -40.81
C SER A 70 -18.45 -20.14 -40.81
N GLY A 71 -19.79 -19.96 -40.83
CA GLY A 71 -20.77 -21.04 -40.73
C GLY A 71 -20.75 -21.78 -39.39
N LYS A 72 -19.91 -21.35 -38.44
CA LYS A 72 -19.80 -21.94 -37.11
C LYS A 72 -20.70 -21.17 -36.15
N PRO A 73 -21.42 -21.84 -35.25
CA PRO A 73 -22.17 -21.16 -34.21
C PRO A 73 -21.22 -20.25 -33.41
N ARG A 74 -21.77 -19.18 -32.84
CA ARG A 74 -21.09 -18.36 -31.84
C ARG A 74 -20.37 -19.31 -30.91
N PRO A 75 -19.06 -19.14 -30.68
CA PRO A 75 -18.44 -19.82 -29.56
C PRO A 75 -19.26 -19.37 -28.35
N LEU A 76 -20.06 -20.29 -27.79
CA LEU A 76 -20.57 -20.11 -26.44
C LEU A 76 -19.34 -19.68 -25.63
N PRO A 77 -19.44 -18.72 -24.70
CA PRO A 77 -18.40 -18.63 -23.67
C PRO A 77 -18.34 -20.04 -23.13
N SER A 78 -17.29 -20.78 -23.50
CA SER A 78 -17.20 -22.14 -23.03
C SER A 78 -17.20 -21.98 -21.51
N ALA A 79 -17.84 -22.90 -20.82
CA ALA A 79 -17.55 -23.14 -19.42
C ALA A 79 -16.07 -23.56 -19.20
N GLY A 80 -15.16 -23.20 -20.11
CA GLY A 80 -13.73 -23.38 -19.99
C GLY A 80 -13.25 -22.48 -18.87
N GLY A 81 -12.71 -23.12 -17.83
CA GLY A 81 -12.24 -22.51 -16.59
C GLY A 81 -11.04 -21.58 -16.73
N ARG A 82 -11.10 -20.62 -17.66
CA ARG A 82 -10.10 -19.56 -17.90
C ARG A 82 -10.65 -18.16 -17.65
N SER A 83 -11.65 -18.06 -16.77
CA SER A 83 -12.16 -16.79 -16.26
C SER A 83 -11.15 -16.10 -15.34
N ILE A 84 -11.38 -14.83 -15.01
CA ILE A 84 -10.55 -14.10 -14.03
C ILE A 84 -10.62 -14.74 -12.65
N GLU A 85 -11.80 -15.19 -12.23
CA GLU A 85 -11.96 -15.91 -10.97
C GLU A 85 -11.17 -17.22 -10.95
N ALA A 86 -11.27 -18.02 -12.03
CA ALA A 86 -10.49 -19.24 -12.16
C ALA A 86 -8.97 -18.97 -12.19
N LEU A 87 -8.55 -17.85 -12.77
CA LEU A 87 -7.14 -17.43 -12.81
C LEU A 87 -6.63 -17.06 -11.41
N ILE A 88 -7.45 -16.37 -10.62
CA ILE A 88 -7.12 -16.04 -9.23
C ILE A 88 -7.02 -17.32 -8.40
N GLU A 89 -7.94 -18.27 -8.55
CA GLU A 89 -7.87 -19.57 -7.89
C GLU A 89 -6.62 -20.37 -8.28
N ALA A 90 -6.27 -20.38 -9.56
CA ALA A 90 -5.03 -21.00 -10.04
C ALA A 90 -3.80 -20.30 -9.43
N TYR A 91 -3.79 -18.97 -9.39
CA TYR A 91 -2.68 -18.20 -8.81
C TYR A 91 -2.53 -18.48 -7.31
N ARG A 92 -3.63 -18.53 -6.55
CA ARG A 92 -3.64 -18.86 -5.11
C ARG A 92 -2.99 -20.22 -4.80
N LYS A 93 -3.17 -21.20 -5.69
CA LYS A 93 -2.58 -22.54 -5.58
C LYS A 93 -1.13 -22.61 -6.03
N SER A 94 -0.63 -21.58 -6.71
CA SER A 94 0.72 -21.57 -7.25
C SER A 94 1.77 -21.31 -6.16
N ARG A 95 2.98 -21.84 -6.37
CA ARG A 95 4.15 -21.54 -5.51
C ARG A 95 4.42 -20.03 -5.40
N LEU A 96 4.23 -19.30 -6.50
CA LEU A 96 4.39 -17.84 -6.56
C LEU A 96 3.50 -17.08 -5.57
N TYR A 97 2.36 -17.67 -5.16
CA TYR A 97 1.50 -17.09 -4.15
C TYR A 97 1.78 -17.65 -2.76
N THR A 98 1.99 -18.97 -2.63
CA THR A 98 2.20 -19.61 -1.32
C THR A 98 3.49 -19.18 -0.64
N GLU A 99 4.52 -18.82 -1.42
CA GLU A 99 5.80 -18.31 -0.92
C GLU A 99 5.76 -16.81 -0.57
N LEU A 100 4.66 -16.10 -0.87
CA LEU A 100 4.51 -14.69 -0.49
C LEU A 100 4.34 -14.54 1.02
N ALA A 101 4.96 -13.48 1.56
CA ALA A 101 4.75 -13.08 2.94
C ALA A 101 3.24 -12.90 3.25
N PRO A 102 2.76 -13.29 4.44
CA PRO A 102 1.35 -13.21 4.82
C PRO A 102 0.71 -11.83 4.59
N LYS A 103 1.44 -10.74 4.88
CA LYS A 103 0.97 -9.36 4.65
C LYS A 103 0.77 -9.05 3.17
N THR A 104 1.64 -9.56 2.30
CA THR A 104 1.52 -9.41 0.84
C THR A 104 0.30 -10.18 0.33
N ARG A 105 0.08 -11.41 0.81
CA ARG A 105 -1.14 -12.18 0.50
C ARG A 105 -2.39 -11.44 0.91
N LYS A 106 -2.50 -10.97 2.16
CA LYS A 106 -3.64 -10.17 2.66
C LYS A 106 -3.91 -8.95 1.78
N SER A 107 -2.85 -8.25 1.33
CA SER A 107 -2.97 -7.11 0.41
C SER A 107 -3.51 -7.52 -0.97
N TYR A 108 -3.00 -8.59 -1.56
CA TYR A 108 -3.48 -9.09 -2.84
C TYR A 108 -4.93 -9.58 -2.76
N GLU A 109 -5.30 -10.29 -1.70
CA GLU A 109 -6.67 -10.74 -1.47
C GLU A 109 -7.69 -9.61 -1.47
N GLY A 110 -7.34 -8.47 -0.86
CA GLY A 110 -8.17 -7.27 -0.92
C GLY A 110 -8.42 -6.79 -2.36
N HIS A 111 -7.38 -6.80 -3.20
CA HIS A 111 -7.51 -6.43 -4.61
C HIS A 111 -8.22 -7.49 -5.46
N PHE A 112 -7.95 -8.78 -5.21
CA PHE A 112 -8.61 -9.89 -5.89
C PHE A 112 -10.11 -9.88 -5.65
N ARG A 113 -10.56 -9.60 -4.43
CA ARG A 113 -12.00 -9.45 -4.13
C ARG A 113 -12.66 -8.36 -4.98
N LEU A 114 -12.00 -7.21 -5.14
CA LEU A 114 -12.51 -6.11 -5.97
C LEU A 114 -12.52 -6.47 -7.46
N ILE A 115 -11.47 -7.18 -7.91
CA ILE A 115 -11.36 -7.65 -9.30
C ILE A 115 -12.44 -8.70 -9.59
N ILE A 116 -12.65 -9.68 -8.72
CA ILE A 116 -13.70 -10.71 -8.85
C ILE A 116 -15.07 -10.05 -8.91
N GLY A 117 -15.37 -9.13 -7.99
CA GLY A 117 -16.66 -8.44 -7.96
C GLY A 117 -16.98 -7.68 -9.26
N LYS A 118 -15.96 -7.24 -10.01
CA LYS A 118 -16.13 -6.54 -11.28
C LYS A 118 -16.05 -7.44 -12.51
N TRP A 119 -15.15 -8.43 -12.48
CA TRP A 119 -14.64 -9.12 -13.67
C TRP A 119 -14.55 -10.63 -13.52
N GLY A 120 -14.97 -11.21 -12.39
CA GLY A 120 -14.74 -12.63 -12.06
C GLY A 120 -15.15 -13.61 -13.16
N SER A 121 -16.35 -13.42 -13.72
CA SER A 121 -16.90 -14.25 -14.79
C SER A 121 -16.32 -14.00 -16.19
N HIS A 122 -15.55 -12.93 -16.39
CA HIS A 122 -15.03 -12.56 -17.70
C HIS A 122 -13.83 -13.41 -18.07
N GLN A 123 -13.67 -13.68 -19.37
CA GLN A 123 -12.57 -14.52 -19.85
C GLN A 123 -11.27 -13.74 -19.86
N THR A 124 -10.18 -14.36 -19.42
CA THR A 124 -8.84 -13.74 -19.41
C THR A 124 -8.44 -13.14 -20.76
N ARG A 125 -8.82 -13.77 -21.88
CA ARG A 125 -8.57 -13.30 -23.26
C ARG A 125 -9.30 -12.01 -23.66
N GLU A 126 -10.41 -11.67 -23.00
CA GLU A 126 -11.24 -10.50 -23.37
C GLU A 126 -10.59 -9.17 -22.96
N PHE A 127 -9.61 -9.23 -22.05
CA PHE A 127 -8.91 -8.05 -21.58
C PHE A 127 -7.88 -7.56 -22.60
N THR A 128 -8.05 -6.31 -23.00
CA THR A 128 -7.19 -5.59 -23.95
C THR A 128 -6.66 -4.30 -23.32
N LYS A 129 -5.60 -3.71 -23.91
CA LYS A 129 -5.04 -2.43 -23.43
C LYS A 129 -6.07 -1.31 -23.34
N PRO A 130 -6.96 -1.09 -24.34
CA PRO A 130 -8.03 -0.09 -24.23
C PRO A 130 -8.97 -0.32 -23.04
N VAL A 131 -9.34 -1.57 -22.77
CA VAL A 131 -10.20 -1.91 -21.62
C VAL A 131 -9.49 -1.60 -20.30
N MET A 132 -8.22 -1.98 -20.16
CA MET A 132 -7.44 -1.68 -18.95
C MET A 132 -7.16 -0.19 -18.78
N ARG A 133 -6.97 0.54 -19.88
CA ARG A 133 -6.82 1.99 -19.85
C ARG A 133 -8.10 2.69 -19.39
N ALA A 134 -9.25 2.32 -19.95
CA ALA A 134 -10.54 2.87 -19.53
C ALA A 134 -10.85 2.55 -18.05
N TRP A 135 -10.49 1.35 -17.60
CA TRP A 135 -10.62 0.98 -16.19
C TRP A 135 -9.70 1.80 -15.29
N TYR A 136 -8.45 2.01 -15.69
CA TYR A 136 -7.51 2.88 -14.97
C TYR A 136 -8.06 4.32 -14.82
N GLU A 137 -8.59 4.91 -15.90
CA GLU A 137 -9.18 6.26 -15.87
C GLU A 137 -10.38 6.32 -14.93
N THR A 138 -11.28 5.32 -15.01
CA THR A 138 -12.43 5.22 -14.09
C THR A 138 -11.98 5.14 -12.63
N LEU A 139 -10.93 4.37 -12.32
CA LEU A 139 -10.39 4.28 -10.97
C LEU A 139 -9.67 5.55 -10.53
N LEU A 140 -8.99 6.22 -11.45
CA LEU A 140 -8.30 7.47 -11.17
C LEU A 140 -9.31 8.53 -10.71
N ASP A 141 -10.43 8.66 -11.42
CA ASP A 141 -11.47 9.64 -11.13
C ASP A 141 -12.23 9.31 -9.83
N SER A 142 -12.55 8.02 -9.62
CA SER A 142 -13.41 7.61 -8.50
C SER A 142 -12.67 7.29 -7.19
N LYS A 143 -11.40 6.87 -7.26
CA LYS A 143 -10.62 6.38 -6.09
C LYS A 143 -9.26 7.05 -5.93
N GLY A 144 -8.83 7.84 -6.92
CA GLY A 144 -7.53 8.49 -6.93
C GLY A 144 -6.39 7.59 -7.41
N PRO A 145 -5.22 8.19 -7.65
CA PRO A 145 -4.12 7.57 -8.40
C PRO A 145 -3.50 6.36 -7.70
N SER A 146 -3.39 6.40 -6.37
CA SER A 146 -2.78 5.31 -5.59
C SER A 146 -3.59 4.01 -5.70
N MET A 147 -4.91 4.08 -5.53
CA MET A 147 -5.79 2.92 -5.61
C MET A 147 -5.91 2.42 -7.05
N ALA A 148 -5.98 3.33 -8.03
CA ALA A 148 -5.99 2.98 -9.44
C ALA A 148 -4.78 2.13 -9.82
N ILE A 149 -3.57 2.58 -9.46
CA ILE A 149 -2.34 1.83 -9.74
C ILE A 149 -2.27 0.51 -8.98
N ALA A 150 -2.69 0.47 -7.72
CA ALA A 150 -2.64 -0.76 -6.93
C ALA A 150 -3.51 -1.88 -7.56
N GLN A 151 -4.73 -1.55 -7.97
CA GLN A 151 -5.62 -2.51 -8.64
C GLN A 151 -5.09 -2.93 -10.02
N LEU A 152 -4.57 -1.99 -10.81
CA LEU A 152 -3.97 -2.33 -12.11
C LEU A 152 -2.72 -3.19 -11.97
N ARG A 153 -1.92 -3.00 -10.91
CA ARG A 153 -0.77 -3.88 -10.61
C ARG A 153 -1.20 -5.28 -10.23
N ALA A 154 -2.25 -5.42 -9.41
CA ALA A 154 -2.82 -6.73 -9.08
C ALA A 154 -3.37 -7.44 -10.34
N MET A 155 -4.05 -6.70 -11.22
CA MET A 155 -4.50 -7.25 -12.50
C MET A 155 -3.34 -7.59 -13.44
N SER A 156 -2.29 -6.76 -13.46
CA SER A 156 -1.07 -7.03 -14.24
C SER A 156 -0.39 -8.32 -13.79
N LEU A 157 -0.30 -8.55 -12.47
CA LEU A 157 0.24 -9.77 -11.90
C LEU A 157 -0.55 -11.00 -12.38
N LEU A 158 -1.88 -10.95 -12.29
CA LEU A 158 -2.75 -12.03 -12.76
C LEU A 158 -2.54 -12.28 -14.26
N MET A 159 -2.51 -11.22 -15.08
CA MET A 159 -2.33 -11.36 -16.53
C MET A 159 -0.95 -11.93 -16.90
N SER A 160 0.12 -11.58 -16.18
CA SER A 160 1.43 -12.20 -16.36
C SER A 160 1.43 -13.67 -15.94
N TYR A 161 0.72 -14.01 -14.85
CA TYR A 161 0.54 -15.41 -14.48
C TYR A 161 -0.26 -16.18 -15.53
N ALA A 162 -1.27 -15.56 -16.14
CA ALA A 162 -2.04 -16.15 -17.25
C ALA A 162 -1.18 -16.43 -18.49
N GLU A 163 -0.19 -15.58 -18.78
CA GLU A 163 0.80 -15.85 -19.83
C GLU A 163 1.65 -17.08 -19.48
N MET A 164 2.17 -17.11 -18.25
CA MET A 164 3.03 -18.19 -17.75
C MET A 164 2.36 -19.57 -17.81
N ILE A 165 1.06 -19.66 -17.53
CA ILE A 165 0.29 -20.93 -17.58
C ILE A 165 -0.39 -21.18 -18.94
N GLY A 166 -0.08 -20.38 -19.96
CA GLY A 166 -0.60 -20.56 -21.33
C GLY A 166 -2.09 -20.22 -21.52
N TRP A 167 -2.69 -19.45 -20.60
CA TRP A 167 -4.05 -18.94 -20.75
C TRP A 167 -4.11 -17.69 -21.63
N ARG A 168 -2.97 -17.02 -21.78
CA ARG A 168 -2.72 -15.93 -22.74
C ARG A 168 -1.39 -16.16 -23.45
N PRO A 169 -1.20 -15.66 -24.69
CA PRO A 169 0.11 -15.69 -25.34
C PRO A 169 1.11 -14.78 -24.61
N GLU A 170 2.38 -15.14 -24.62
CA GLU A 170 3.46 -14.39 -23.99
C GLU A 170 3.54 -12.94 -24.52
N GLY A 171 3.80 -11.98 -23.63
CA GLY A 171 3.96 -10.56 -23.98
C GLY A 171 2.66 -9.82 -24.34
N THR A 172 1.51 -10.44 -24.14
CA THR A 172 0.18 -9.87 -24.42
C THR A 172 -0.51 -9.23 -23.21
N ASN A 173 0.18 -9.06 -22.09
CA ASN A 173 -0.37 -8.52 -20.85
C ASN A 173 -0.97 -7.12 -21.11
N PRO A 174 -2.30 -6.96 -20.99
CA PRO A 174 -2.96 -5.71 -21.32
C PRO A 174 -2.70 -4.59 -20.31
N CYS A 175 -2.08 -4.90 -19.17
CA CYS A 175 -1.73 -3.92 -18.14
C CYS A 175 -0.36 -3.26 -18.37
N HIS A 176 0.44 -3.77 -19.31
CA HIS A 176 1.76 -3.22 -19.61
C HIS A 176 1.68 -1.93 -20.45
N ARG A 177 2.58 -0.99 -20.14
CA ARG A 177 2.80 0.27 -20.90
C ARG A 177 1.55 1.17 -21.01
N LEU A 178 0.70 1.19 -19.98
CA LEU A 178 -0.53 2.00 -19.96
C LEU A 178 -0.34 3.51 -19.67
N LYS A 179 0.90 3.98 -19.50
CA LYS A 179 1.21 5.39 -19.17
C LYS A 179 0.40 5.91 -17.96
N MET A 180 0.42 5.16 -16.86
CA MET A 180 -0.29 5.51 -15.63
C MET A 180 0.45 6.63 -14.87
N LYS A 181 -0.31 7.57 -14.28
CA LYS A 181 0.22 8.68 -13.46
C LYS A 181 0.73 8.17 -12.12
N THR A 182 2.03 8.24 -11.89
CA THR A 182 2.63 7.96 -10.58
C THR A 182 2.13 8.97 -9.54
N PRO A 183 1.60 8.54 -8.38
CA PRO A 183 1.17 9.46 -7.34
C PRO A 183 2.35 10.24 -6.79
N THR A 184 2.18 11.53 -6.52
CA THR A 184 3.23 12.36 -5.94
C THR A 184 3.66 11.78 -4.58
N PRO A 185 4.97 11.52 -4.37
CA PRO A 185 5.46 11.08 -3.07
C PRO A 185 5.13 12.10 -1.98
N ARG A 186 4.70 11.62 -0.82
CA ARG A 186 4.50 12.47 0.36
C ARG A 186 5.85 13.09 0.77
N LYS A 187 5.86 14.38 1.11
CA LYS A 187 7.07 15.13 1.53
C LYS A 187 7.02 15.61 2.99
N ARG A 188 6.11 15.07 3.79
CA ARG A 188 5.88 15.49 5.19
C ARG A 188 7.03 15.06 6.11
N SER A 189 7.46 15.96 6.98
CA SER A 189 8.40 15.75 8.09
C SER A 189 7.92 16.49 9.33
N ALA A 190 8.02 15.89 10.52
CA ALA A 190 7.55 16.48 11.78
C ALA A 190 8.48 17.60 12.28
N SER A 191 7.91 18.60 12.96
CA SER A 191 8.69 19.57 13.73
C SER A 191 8.95 19.04 15.15
N TRP A 192 9.95 19.61 15.85
CA TRP A 192 10.20 19.25 17.25
C TRP A 192 9.00 19.53 18.17
N ALA A 193 8.30 20.64 17.97
CA ALA A 193 7.11 20.97 18.75
C ALA A 193 5.96 19.96 18.53
N GLU A 194 5.83 19.43 17.30
CA GLU A 194 4.85 18.37 17.02
C GLU A 194 5.23 17.06 17.73
N VAL A 195 6.50 16.67 17.68
CA VAL A 195 7.01 15.47 18.36
C VAL A 195 6.82 15.59 19.87
N ASP A 196 7.21 16.72 20.46
CA ASP A 196 7.11 16.95 21.90
C ASP A 196 5.65 16.87 22.37
N LEU A 197 4.73 17.50 21.63
CA LEU A 197 3.31 17.44 21.98
C LEU A 197 2.76 16.02 21.83
N LEU A 198 3.17 15.26 20.81
CA LEU A 198 2.74 13.87 20.64
C LEU A 198 3.23 12.96 21.77
N VAL A 199 4.50 13.06 22.14
CA VAL A 199 5.09 12.25 23.22
C VAL A 199 4.46 12.62 24.55
N ALA A 200 4.37 13.91 24.89
CA ALA A 200 3.71 14.36 26.12
C ALA A 200 2.23 13.96 26.17
N THR A 201 1.55 13.99 25.03
CA THR A 201 0.15 13.52 24.95
C THR A 201 0.05 12.02 25.16
N ALA A 202 0.95 11.23 24.56
CA ALA A 202 0.98 9.77 24.73
C ALA A 202 1.12 9.40 26.20
N ASP A 203 2.08 10.02 26.91
CA ASP A 203 2.27 9.80 28.34
C ASP A 203 1.03 10.22 29.14
N ARG A 204 0.49 11.41 28.88
CA ARG A 204 -0.69 11.95 29.59
C ARG A 204 -1.94 11.09 29.45
N ILE A 205 -2.14 10.44 28.30
CA ILE A 205 -3.32 9.58 28.07
C ILE A 205 -3.06 8.10 28.39
N GLY A 206 -1.95 7.78 29.05
CA GLY A 206 -1.62 6.42 29.47
C GLY A 206 -1.18 5.50 28.34
N LEU A 207 -0.57 6.03 27.28
CA LEU A 207 0.01 5.26 26.16
C LEU A 207 1.51 5.55 25.97
N PRO A 208 2.35 5.50 27.02
CA PRO A 208 3.78 5.82 26.94
C PRO A 208 4.55 4.97 25.93
N SER A 209 4.14 3.73 25.64
CA SER A 209 4.75 2.87 24.61
C SER A 209 4.63 3.48 23.22
N ILE A 210 3.55 4.20 22.93
CA ILE A 210 3.43 4.95 21.68
C ILE A 210 4.38 6.15 21.69
N GLY A 211 4.54 6.83 22.83
CA GLY A 211 5.55 7.88 23.03
C GLY A 211 6.96 7.38 22.74
N THR A 212 7.34 6.24 23.31
CA THR A 212 8.62 5.56 23.05
C THR A 212 8.75 5.15 21.58
N ALA A 213 7.68 4.60 20.97
CA ALA A 213 7.69 4.24 19.55
C ALA A 213 7.94 5.45 18.63
N ILE A 214 7.34 6.60 18.95
CA ILE A 214 7.55 7.85 18.20
C ILE A 214 9.02 8.22 18.20
N LEU A 215 9.66 8.22 19.39
CA LEU A 215 11.07 8.53 19.53
C LEU A 215 11.96 7.49 18.84
N LEU A 216 11.67 6.20 18.98
CA LEU A 216 12.40 5.13 18.28
C LEU A 216 12.34 5.29 16.76
N SER A 217 11.18 5.63 16.19
CA SER A 217 11.07 5.83 14.74
C SER A 217 11.74 7.14 14.28
N LEU A 218 11.70 8.19 15.11
CA LEU A 218 12.26 9.50 14.81
C LEU A 218 13.78 9.55 14.95
N LEU A 219 14.35 8.92 15.98
CA LEU A 219 15.75 9.07 16.38
C LEU A 219 16.62 7.89 15.93
N GLN A 220 16.04 6.71 15.72
CA GLN A 220 16.74 5.53 15.19
C GLN A 220 16.31 5.23 13.75
N GLY A 221 15.40 6.00 13.19
CA GLY A 221 15.00 5.90 11.79
C GLY A 221 14.34 4.57 11.43
N GLN A 222 13.92 3.72 12.36
CA GLN A 222 13.35 2.39 12.05
C GLN A 222 11.88 2.46 11.59
N ARG A 223 11.44 1.45 10.82
CA ARG A 223 10.05 1.39 10.31
C ARG A 223 9.10 1.04 11.45
N GLN A 224 7.83 1.43 11.32
CA GLN A 224 6.77 1.10 12.28
C GLN A 224 6.79 -0.37 12.71
N THR A 225 6.80 -1.30 11.75
CA THR A 225 6.83 -2.74 12.04
C THR A 225 8.10 -3.16 12.77
N ASP A 226 9.26 -2.61 12.41
CA ASP A 226 10.52 -2.94 13.07
C ASP A 226 10.53 -2.41 14.52
N VAL A 227 9.90 -1.26 14.77
CA VAL A 227 9.78 -0.65 16.12
C VAL A 227 8.88 -1.46 17.04
N PHE A 228 7.64 -1.78 16.62
CA PHE A 228 6.74 -2.51 17.52
C PHE A 228 7.05 -4.01 17.62
N MET A 229 7.84 -4.55 16.69
CA MET A 229 8.36 -5.91 16.77
C MET A 229 9.68 -6.00 17.55
N ALA A 230 10.27 -4.89 17.98
CA ALA A 230 11.48 -4.94 18.80
C ALA A 230 11.23 -5.73 20.09
N ARG A 231 12.17 -6.59 20.46
CA ARG A 231 12.13 -7.41 21.67
C ARG A 231 13.11 -6.87 22.70
N VAL A 232 12.88 -7.22 23.97
CA VAL A 232 13.80 -6.84 25.06
C VAL A 232 15.23 -7.28 24.75
N GLY A 233 15.42 -8.53 24.30
CA GLY A 233 16.74 -9.08 23.95
C GLY A 233 17.40 -8.49 22.69
N ASP A 234 16.70 -7.62 21.94
CA ASP A 234 17.31 -6.89 20.83
C ASP A 234 18.19 -5.71 21.33
N PHE A 235 18.08 -5.38 22.63
CA PHE A 235 18.80 -4.29 23.28
C PHE A 235 19.84 -4.85 24.24
N SER A 236 21.01 -4.22 24.29
CA SER A 236 22.11 -4.61 25.18
C SER A 236 22.81 -3.39 25.74
N ASP A 237 23.15 -3.44 27.03
CA ASP A 237 23.93 -2.42 27.70
C ASP A 237 25.43 -2.59 27.45
N HIS A 238 26.11 -1.48 27.20
CA HIS A 238 27.55 -1.42 27.01
C HIS A 238 28.12 -0.22 27.76
N LEU A 239 29.31 -0.40 28.33
CA LEU A 239 30.12 0.69 28.84
C LEU A 239 31.10 1.11 27.73
N VAL A 240 30.99 2.35 27.26
CA VAL A 240 31.84 2.88 26.18
C VAL A 240 32.58 4.13 26.63
N HIS A 241 33.80 4.32 26.12
CA HIS A 241 34.55 5.55 26.36
C HIS A 241 34.09 6.66 25.40
N ARG A 242 33.64 7.79 25.95
CA ARG A 242 33.26 8.99 25.19
C ARG A 242 33.86 10.22 25.86
N GLY A 243 34.71 10.95 25.13
CA GLY A 243 35.36 12.16 25.66
C GLY A 243 36.21 11.90 26.92
N GLY A 244 36.84 10.72 27.02
CA GLY A 244 37.65 10.32 28.18
C GLY A 244 36.85 9.81 29.39
N GLN A 245 35.52 9.78 29.32
CA GLN A 245 34.65 9.25 30.38
C GLN A 245 34.01 7.93 29.95
N LEU A 246 33.83 7.01 30.89
CA LEU A 246 33.06 5.80 30.68
C LEU A 246 31.56 6.13 30.82
N VAL A 247 30.79 5.89 29.76
CA VAL A 247 29.35 6.15 29.74
C VAL A 247 28.61 4.87 29.37
N GLN A 248 27.52 4.59 30.10
CA GLN A 248 26.61 3.51 29.75
C GLN A 248 25.80 3.90 28.51
N ARG A 249 25.69 2.98 27.56
CA ARG A 249 24.88 3.13 26.36
C ARG A 249 24.15 1.84 26.02
N ILE A 250 22.95 2.00 25.48
CA ILE A 250 22.16 0.88 24.97
C ILE A 250 22.39 0.75 23.46
N GLN A 251 22.83 -0.43 23.02
CA GLN A 251 22.85 -0.81 21.61
C GLN A 251 21.53 -1.47 21.24
N TRP A 252 20.94 -1.09 20.10
CA TRP A 252 19.83 -1.82 19.49
C TRP A 252 20.33 -2.61 18.26
N THR A 253 20.23 -3.93 18.32
CA THR A 253 20.46 -4.84 17.18
C THR A 253 19.11 -5.18 16.55
N VAL A 254 18.91 -4.80 15.29
CA VAL A 254 17.63 -4.95 14.59
C VAL A 254 17.76 -5.80 13.33
N THR A 255 16.96 -6.86 13.23
CA THR A 255 16.72 -7.56 11.96
C THR A 255 15.49 -6.96 11.28
N ARG A 256 15.69 -6.29 10.15
CA ARG A 256 14.63 -5.50 9.50
C ARG A 256 13.62 -6.39 8.80
N SER A 257 12.37 -6.35 9.25
CA SER A 257 11.26 -7.23 8.82
C SER A 257 11.00 -7.26 7.31
N LYS A 258 11.28 -6.15 6.60
CA LYS A 258 11.00 -6.04 5.16
C LYS A 258 12.11 -6.63 4.27
N ARG A 259 13.37 -6.55 4.70
CA ARG A 259 14.54 -6.91 3.86
C ARG A 259 15.30 -8.11 4.41
N GLY A 260 15.13 -8.45 5.68
CA GLY A 260 15.86 -9.53 6.35
C GLY A 260 17.29 -9.16 6.75
N ASN A 261 17.79 -7.96 6.39
CA ASN A 261 19.12 -7.54 6.78
C ASN A 261 19.18 -7.06 8.23
N THR A 262 20.29 -7.35 8.90
CA THR A 262 20.56 -6.93 10.28
C THR A 262 21.36 -5.63 10.29
N GLY A 263 21.14 -4.81 11.32
CA GLY A 263 21.98 -3.66 11.64
C GLY A 263 22.03 -3.43 13.13
N ALA A 264 23.05 -2.69 13.58
CA ALA A 264 23.19 -2.27 14.97
C ALA A 264 23.40 -0.76 15.03
N MET A 265 22.88 -0.13 16.08
CA MET A 265 23.08 1.31 16.34
C MET A 265 23.01 1.58 17.84
N TRP A 266 23.81 2.54 18.31
CA TRP A 266 23.60 3.09 19.64
C TRP A 266 22.27 3.84 19.70
N LEU A 267 21.55 3.72 20.81
CA LEU A 267 20.37 4.54 21.03
C LEU A 267 20.76 6.02 21.20
N HIS A 268 19.90 6.88 20.67
CA HIS A 268 19.96 8.31 20.91
C HIS A 268 19.69 8.59 22.39
N ASP A 269 20.46 9.48 23.00
CA ASP A 269 20.42 9.77 24.44
C ASP A 269 18.99 10.06 24.95
N GLU A 270 18.22 10.85 24.20
CA GLU A 270 16.81 11.18 24.51
C GLU A 270 15.83 10.00 24.65
N VAL A 271 16.11 8.82 24.07
CA VAL A 271 15.20 7.67 24.19
C VAL A 271 15.74 6.57 25.11
N GLN A 272 17.01 6.63 25.51
CA GLN A 272 17.65 5.59 26.33
C GLN A 272 16.86 5.32 27.61
N GLY A 273 16.58 6.34 28.43
CA GLY A 273 15.87 6.15 29.70
C GLY A 273 14.46 5.57 29.56
N ARG A 274 13.79 5.76 28.41
CA ARG A 274 12.49 5.13 28.15
C ARG A 274 12.63 3.66 27.78
N VAL A 275 13.66 3.30 27.04
CA VAL A 275 13.93 1.90 26.66
C VAL A 275 14.43 1.13 27.86
N ASP A 276 15.33 1.70 28.63
CA ASP A 276 15.89 1.17 29.88
C ASP A 276 14.77 0.76 30.85
N ALA A 277 13.86 1.69 31.17
CA ALA A 277 12.71 1.41 32.04
C ALA A 277 11.77 0.29 31.52
N LEU A 278 11.70 0.09 30.19
CA LEU A 278 10.89 -0.99 29.59
C LEU A 278 11.61 -2.35 29.61
N ILE A 279 12.95 -2.34 29.56
CA ILE A 279 13.81 -3.52 29.71
C ILE A 279 13.79 -3.97 31.17
N ASP A 280 14.01 -3.06 32.12
CA ASP A 280 13.98 -3.35 33.57
C ASP A 280 12.65 -3.96 34.03
N GLY A 281 11.56 -3.60 33.35
CA GLY A 281 10.24 -4.18 33.58
C GLY A 281 10.05 -5.63 33.10
N SER A 282 11.09 -6.31 32.58
CA SER A 282 10.99 -7.67 32.05
C SER A 282 12.33 -8.41 31.98
N THR A 283 12.40 -9.60 32.57
CA THR A 283 13.54 -10.52 32.41
C THR A 283 13.45 -11.42 31.17
N ASP A 284 12.31 -11.45 30.47
CA ASP A 284 12.12 -12.26 29.26
C ASP A 284 12.70 -11.55 28.01
N PRO A 285 13.78 -12.07 27.39
CA PRO A 285 14.38 -11.46 26.20
C PRO A 285 13.50 -11.58 24.96
N HIS A 286 12.51 -12.48 24.93
CA HIS A 286 11.63 -12.69 23.78
C HIS A 286 10.37 -11.82 23.80
N ARG A 287 10.06 -11.21 24.96
CA ARG A 287 8.96 -10.27 25.12
C ARG A 287 9.14 -9.08 24.18
N ARG A 288 8.04 -8.59 23.59
CA ARG A 288 8.05 -7.29 22.91
C ARG A 288 8.43 -6.18 23.89
N LEU A 289 9.29 -5.29 23.42
CA LEU A 289 9.65 -4.09 24.18
C LEU A 289 8.41 -3.23 24.43
N LEU A 290 7.60 -3.04 23.39
CA LEU A 290 6.40 -2.22 23.41
C LEU A 290 5.14 -3.10 23.47
N ARG A 291 4.27 -2.83 24.43
CA ARG A 291 2.98 -3.52 24.59
C ARG A 291 1.87 -2.49 24.80
N ASP A 292 0.66 -2.86 24.45
CA ASP A 292 -0.51 -2.02 24.66
C ASP A 292 -0.83 -1.91 26.15
N GLU A 293 -0.87 -0.70 26.68
CA GLU A 293 -1.08 -0.47 28.11
C GLU A 293 -2.48 -0.86 28.58
N GLU A 294 -3.49 -0.73 27.71
CA GLU A 294 -4.87 -1.04 28.07
C GLU A 294 -5.14 -2.54 28.12
N THR A 295 -4.52 -3.32 27.22
CA THR A 295 -4.82 -4.75 27.07
C THR A 295 -3.69 -5.67 27.50
N GLY A 296 -2.48 -5.13 27.69
CA GLY A 296 -1.25 -5.91 27.82
C GLY A 296 -0.86 -6.67 26.55
N ALA A 297 -1.56 -6.51 25.42
CA ALA A 297 -1.25 -7.27 24.22
C ALA A 297 0.02 -6.76 23.54
N ASP A 298 0.71 -7.66 22.83
CA ASP A 298 1.73 -7.26 21.86
C ASP A 298 1.09 -6.46 20.73
N TYR A 299 1.77 -5.41 20.28
CA TYR A 299 1.31 -4.63 19.15
C TYR A 299 1.36 -5.42 17.84
N ASP A 300 0.27 -5.35 17.08
CA ASP A 300 0.24 -5.64 15.65
C ASP A 300 0.02 -4.35 14.83
N ASP A 301 -0.03 -4.46 13.50
CA ASP A 301 -0.21 -3.30 12.60
C ASP A 301 -1.51 -2.55 12.87
N ASP A 302 -2.61 -3.27 13.16
CA ASP A 302 -3.94 -2.68 13.31
C ASP A 302 -4.08 -2.02 14.69
N LEU A 303 -3.68 -2.69 15.77
CA LEU A 303 -3.68 -2.16 17.13
C LEU A 303 -2.76 -0.94 17.26
N PHE A 304 -1.52 -1.05 16.74
CA PHE A 304 -0.58 0.06 16.78
C PHE A 304 -1.10 1.30 16.05
N VAL A 305 -1.67 1.12 14.84
CA VAL A 305 -2.24 2.25 14.07
C VAL A 305 -3.43 2.87 14.80
N ARG A 306 -4.27 2.08 15.49
CA ARG A 306 -5.36 2.62 16.31
C ARG A 306 -4.84 3.47 17.46
N ARG A 307 -3.84 2.99 18.22
CA ARG A 307 -3.26 3.74 19.33
C ARG A 307 -2.50 4.99 18.89
N TRP A 308 -1.72 4.90 17.81
CA TRP A 308 -1.11 6.07 17.17
C TRP A 308 -2.15 7.13 16.79
N ARG A 309 -3.27 6.73 16.17
CA ARG A 309 -4.36 7.67 15.83
C ARG A 309 -4.96 8.29 17.08
N LYS A 310 -5.24 7.49 18.13
CA LYS A 310 -5.74 7.99 19.41
C LYS A 310 -4.82 9.06 20.01
N VAL A 311 -3.51 8.82 20.07
CA VAL A 311 -2.51 9.81 20.53
C VAL A 311 -2.49 11.05 19.65
N ARG A 312 -2.43 10.88 18.32
CA ARG A 312 -2.38 12.01 17.38
C ARG A 312 -3.62 12.87 17.44
N ASP A 313 -4.80 12.25 17.47
CA ASP A 313 -6.08 12.96 17.52
C ASP A 313 -6.21 13.71 18.86
N ALA A 314 -5.80 13.11 19.98
CA ALA A 314 -5.71 13.79 21.27
C ALA A 314 -4.70 14.96 21.27
N ALA A 315 -3.58 14.83 20.56
CA ALA A 315 -2.57 15.88 20.44
C ALA A 315 -3.10 17.06 19.59
N VAL A 316 -3.85 16.78 18.52
CA VAL A 316 -4.56 17.81 17.74
C VAL A 316 -5.55 18.58 18.63
N GLN A 317 -6.31 17.88 19.49
CA GLN A 317 -7.21 18.56 20.44
C GLN A 317 -6.46 19.37 21.52
N ALA A 318 -5.26 18.92 21.91
CA ALA A 318 -4.44 19.64 22.88
C ALA A 318 -3.80 20.92 22.32
N ASP A 319 -3.62 21.03 21.00
CA ASP A 319 -3.16 22.25 20.31
C ASP A 319 -4.29 23.29 20.19
N ARG A 320 -4.68 23.86 21.34
CA ARG A 320 -5.80 24.80 21.47
C ARG A 320 -5.72 26.03 20.56
N PHE A 321 -4.51 26.42 20.14
CA PHE A 321 -4.27 27.58 19.30
C PHE A 321 -4.08 27.22 17.82
N GLY A 322 -4.18 25.94 17.46
CA GLY A 322 -4.01 25.47 16.08
C GLY A 322 -2.66 25.87 15.47
N ARG A 323 -1.59 25.92 16.27
CA ARG A 323 -0.25 26.31 15.81
C ARG A 323 0.51 25.14 15.17
N LEU A 324 0.05 23.92 15.40
CA LEU A 324 0.63 22.66 14.98
C LEU A 324 -0.34 21.90 14.05
N GLN A 325 -0.98 22.63 13.12
CA GLN A 325 -1.98 22.08 12.17
C GLN A 325 -1.45 20.87 11.38
N GLY A 326 -0.13 20.76 11.22
CA GLY A 326 0.52 19.62 10.58
C GLY A 326 0.26 18.28 11.27
N LEU A 327 -0.07 18.26 12.57
CA LEU A 327 -0.34 17.05 13.35
C LEU A 327 -1.46 16.21 12.75
N ALA A 328 -2.55 16.85 12.32
CA ALA A 328 -3.74 16.16 11.80
C ALA A 328 -3.43 15.24 10.62
N THR A 329 -2.45 15.61 9.79
CA THR A 329 -2.06 14.81 8.62
C THR A 329 -0.84 13.94 8.86
N LEU A 330 -0.11 14.11 9.96
CA LEU A 330 1.12 13.36 10.23
C LEU A 330 0.83 11.85 10.30
N GLN A 331 1.64 11.07 9.57
CA GLN A 331 1.60 9.62 9.62
C GLN A 331 2.84 9.12 10.35
N PHE A 332 2.73 7.99 11.07
CA PHE A 332 3.87 7.43 11.79
C PHE A 332 5.10 7.21 10.90
N ARG A 333 4.88 6.74 9.66
CA ARG A 333 5.96 6.58 8.65
C ARG A 333 6.69 7.87 8.26
N ASP A 334 6.11 9.05 8.51
CA ASP A 334 6.76 10.33 8.25
C ASP A 334 7.87 10.61 9.28
N LEU A 335 7.84 9.99 10.48
CA LEU A 335 8.90 10.09 11.50
C LEU A 335 10.24 9.55 10.98
N ARG A 336 10.21 8.40 10.30
CA ARG A 336 11.39 7.85 9.63
C ARG A 336 11.95 8.76 8.53
N ARG A 337 11.12 9.54 7.83
CA ARG A 337 11.63 10.58 6.90
C ARG A 337 12.24 11.73 7.67
N THR A 338 11.61 12.12 8.77
CA THR A 338 12.05 13.20 9.66
C THR A 338 13.43 12.88 10.23
N PHE A 339 13.69 11.63 10.66
CA PHE A 339 15.03 11.14 10.99
C PHE A 339 16.08 11.55 9.96
N GLY A 340 15.84 11.19 8.68
CA GLY A 340 16.80 11.46 7.60
C GLY A 340 17.03 12.95 7.32
N ILE A 341 16.06 13.80 7.64
CA ILE A 341 16.22 15.27 7.54
C ILE A 341 17.04 15.76 8.74
N LEU A 342 16.67 15.36 9.95
CA LEU A 342 17.31 15.81 11.18
C LEU A 342 18.78 15.37 11.28
N SER A 343 19.09 14.11 10.95
CA SER A 343 20.46 13.61 10.97
C SER A 343 21.35 14.34 9.97
N ARG A 344 20.84 14.60 8.76
CA ARG A 344 21.52 15.38 7.73
C ARG A 344 21.72 16.84 8.14
N SER A 345 20.71 17.48 8.73
CA SER A 345 20.84 18.82 9.31
C SER A 345 21.87 18.87 10.44
N GLY A 346 22.06 17.75 11.13
CA GLY A 346 23.07 17.56 12.17
C GLY A 346 24.48 17.23 11.69
N GLY A 347 24.70 17.12 10.38
CA GLY A 347 26.02 16.87 9.79
C GLY A 347 26.31 15.42 9.38
N ALA A 348 25.37 14.48 9.57
CA ALA A 348 25.55 13.10 9.12
C ALA A 348 25.71 13.01 7.60
N THR A 349 26.53 12.08 7.10
CA THR A 349 26.66 11.85 5.65
C THR A 349 25.41 11.15 5.08
N LYS A 350 25.32 11.04 3.74
CA LYS A 350 24.25 10.25 3.11
C LYS A 350 24.40 8.77 3.43
N ASP A 351 25.64 8.29 3.51
CA ASP A 351 25.96 6.90 3.78
C ASP A 351 25.66 6.55 5.24
N ASP A 352 25.98 7.46 6.18
CA ASP A 352 25.61 7.34 7.60
C ASP A 352 24.09 7.15 7.75
N ALA A 353 23.30 8.01 7.09
CA ALA A 353 21.85 7.90 7.12
C ALA A 353 21.35 6.63 6.38
N ALA A 354 22.00 6.21 5.30
CA ALA A 354 21.64 5.01 4.56
C ALA A 354 21.84 3.74 5.40
N ASP A 355 22.92 3.67 6.19
CA ASP A 355 23.24 2.55 7.07
C ASP A 355 22.20 2.37 8.18
N VAL A 356 21.81 3.46 8.86
CA VAL A 356 20.72 3.42 9.85
C VAL A 356 19.43 2.93 9.20
N LEU A 357 19.12 3.46 8.02
CA LEU A 357 17.91 3.12 7.30
C LEU A 357 17.97 1.71 6.67
N GLY A 358 19.12 1.05 6.62
CA GLY A 358 19.28 -0.23 5.92
C GLY A 358 19.00 -0.11 4.43
N ASN A 359 19.33 1.05 3.87
CA ASN A 359 19.15 1.44 2.48
C ASN A 359 20.53 1.60 1.82
N SER A 360 21.50 0.71 2.09
CA SER A 360 22.81 0.71 1.43
C SER A 360 22.62 0.94 -0.07
N ALA A 361 22.94 2.15 -0.50
CA ALA A 361 22.69 2.65 -1.84
C ALA A 361 24.00 2.58 -2.62
N ALA A 362 24.56 1.37 -2.75
CA ALA A 362 25.46 1.06 -3.84
C ALA A 362 24.61 0.42 -4.94
N THR A 363 24.84 0.87 -6.17
CA THR A 363 24.07 0.73 -7.42
C THR A 363 23.73 -0.70 -7.87
N ASN A 364 24.02 -1.71 -7.05
CA ASN A 364 23.68 -3.10 -7.27
C ASN A 364 23.29 -3.76 -5.91
N PRO A 365 22.01 -4.12 -5.71
CA PRO A 365 21.51 -4.73 -4.47
C PRO A 365 22.28 -5.99 -4.03
N GLN A 366 22.86 -6.75 -4.97
CA GLN A 366 23.62 -7.98 -4.67
C GLN A 366 25.03 -7.69 -4.14
N LEU A 367 25.64 -6.55 -4.53
CA LEU A 367 26.98 -6.16 -4.07
C LEU A 367 26.93 -5.35 -2.77
N ALA A 368 25.90 -4.54 -2.55
CA ALA A 368 25.77 -3.70 -1.36
C ALA A 368 25.62 -4.51 -0.07
N ASP A 369 24.81 -5.58 -0.09
CA ASP A 369 24.60 -6.44 1.08
C ASP A 369 25.84 -7.29 1.42
N THR A 370 26.69 -7.59 0.43
CA THR A 370 27.90 -8.41 0.60
C THR A 370 29.11 -7.59 1.08
N TYR A 371 29.26 -6.35 0.60
CA TYR A 371 30.49 -5.57 0.80
C TYR A 371 30.34 -4.34 1.69
N MET A 372 29.12 -3.89 2.01
CA MET A 372 28.88 -2.72 2.87
C MET A 372 27.74 -2.97 3.87
N PRO A 373 27.86 -3.97 4.77
CA PRO A 373 26.90 -4.14 5.85
C PRO A 373 26.90 -2.91 6.74
N SER A 374 25.72 -2.49 7.22
CA SER A 374 25.58 -1.31 8.06
C SER A 374 26.48 -1.43 9.29
N GLN A 375 27.47 -0.53 9.41
CA GLN A 375 28.44 -0.53 10.50
C GLN A 375 27.86 0.22 11.71
N LEU A 376 28.08 -0.32 12.92
CA LEU A 376 27.63 0.29 14.18
C LEU A 376 28.03 1.77 14.27
N ASP A 377 29.27 2.10 13.94
CA ASP A 377 29.79 3.46 14.04
C ASP A 377 29.15 4.41 13.04
N THR A 378 29.01 3.99 11.79
CA THR A 378 28.39 4.80 10.72
C THR A 378 26.91 5.01 10.97
N ALA A 379 26.19 3.97 11.42
CA ALA A 379 24.81 4.10 11.84
C ALA A 379 24.68 5.05 13.04
N SER A 380 25.56 4.90 14.03
CA SER A 380 25.51 5.72 15.25
C SER A 380 25.88 7.17 15.01
N ARG A 381 26.76 7.49 14.05
CA ARG A 381 27.04 8.87 13.62
C ARG A 381 25.77 9.59 13.15
N ALA A 382 24.91 8.93 12.36
CA ALA A 382 23.65 9.53 11.94
C ALA A 382 22.64 9.69 13.08
N VAL A 383 22.60 8.75 14.03
CA VAL A 383 21.78 8.89 15.24
C VAL A 383 22.27 10.08 16.07
N GLU A 384 23.55 10.15 16.38
CA GLU A 384 24.15 11.17 17.27
C GLU A 384 24.21 12.59 16.67
N ALA A 385 24.19 12.69 15.35
CA ALA A 385 24.15 13.95 14.64
C ALA A 385 22.87 14.75 14.93
N ILE A 386 21.75 14.09 15.23
CA ILE A 386 20.49 14.77 15.52
C ILE A 386 20.67 15.70 16.72
N LYS A 387 20.39 17.00 16.54
CA LYS A 387 20.42 18.01 17.61
C LYS A 387 19.08 18.72 17.70
N ARG A 388 18.61 18.92 18.94
CA ARG A 388 17.48 19.80 19.22
C ARG A 388 17.91 21.27 19.18
N PRO A 389 17.00 22.18 18.78
CA PRO A 389 17.20 23.60 19.00
C PRO A 389 17.31 23.88 20.50
N VAL A 390 18.40 24.53 20.92
CA VAL A 390 18.53 25.04 22.28
C VAL A 390 17.54 26.20 22.42
N ARG A 391 16.56 26.10 23.34
CA ARG A 391 15.72 27.26 23.65
C ARG A 391 16.63 28.34 24.27
N PRO A 392 16.65 29.57 23.74
CA PRO A 392 17.40 30.64 24.41
C PRO A 392 16.87 30.77 25.84
N LYS A 393 17.77 30.74 26.83
CA LYS A 393 17.41 31.07 28.20
C LYS A 393 16.78 32.46 28.15
N LYS A 394 15.53 32.60 28.60
CA LYS A 394 14.97 33.92 28.87
C LYS A 394 15.89 34.54 29.93
N THR A 395 16.64 35.57 29.55
CA THR A 395 17.24 36.47 30.52
C THR A 395 16.11 36.99 31.40
N ALA A 396 16.28 36.81 32.70
CA ALA A 396 15.31 37.14 33.74
C ALA A 396 14.99 38.64 33.76
#